data_AF-A0A329XED9-F1
#
_entry.id   AF-A0A329XED9-F1
#
_cell.length_a   1.000
_cell.length_b   1.000
_cell.length_c   1.000
_cell.angle_alpha   90.00
_cell.angle_beta   90.00
_cell.angle_gamma   90.00
#
_symmetry.space_group_name_H-M   'P 1'
#
loop_
_entity.id
_entity.type
_entity.pdbx_description
1 polymer ?
#
loop_
_entity_poly.entity_id
_entity_poly.type
_entity_poly.pdbx_seq_one_letter_code
_entity_poly.pdbx_strand_id
1 'polypeptide(L)' 'MTDAAPTAAGGNDVLVELVGVNKHFGDLHVLKDINLSVTRQEVVVVLGPSGS' A
#
# COMPACT_ATOMS: atom_id res chain seq x y z
N MET A 1 8.62 14.00 35.43
CA MET A 1 9.13 14.11 34.05
C MET A 1 8.17 13.33 33.18
N THR A 2 7.07 14.00 32.80
CA THR A 2 5.90 13.36 32.20
C THR A 2 6.19 13.06 30.74
N ASP A 3 6.23 11.77 30.40
CA ASP A 3 6.26 11.31 29.01
C ASP A 3 4.92 11.68 28.37
N ALA A 4 4.96 12.64 27.46
CA ALA A 4 3.82 13.00 26.64
C ALA A 4 3.65 11.89 25.60
N ALA A 5 2.65 11.03 25.81
CA ALA A 5 2.22 10.05 24.82
C ALA A 5 2.05 10.74 23.45
N PRO A 6 2.54 10.15 22.35
CA PRO A 6 2.42 10.79 21.06
C PRO A 6 0.92 10.91 20.75
N THR A 7 0.46 12.14 20.64
CA THR A 7 -0.82 12.43 19.98
C THR A 7 -0.62 12.10 18.51
N ALA A 8 -0.74 10.82 18.17
CA ALA A 8 -1.02 10.42 16.81
C ALA A 8 -2.43 10.90 16.54
N ALA A 9 -2.53 12.11 15.98
CA ALA A 9 -3.71 12.54 15.27
C ALA A 9 -4.21 11.34 14.45
N GLY A 10 -5.50 11.01 14.56
CA GLY A 10 -6.15 9.94 13.79
C GLY A 10 -6.24 10.27 12.30
N GLY A 11 -5.10 10.57 11.69
CA GLY A 11 -4.93 10.73 10.26
C GLY A 11 -4.35 9.43 9.75
N ASN A 12 -5.08 8.76 8.87
CA ASN A 12 -4.76 8.57 7.46
C ASN A 12 -3.28 8.68 7.05
N ASP A 13 -2.32 8.26 7.87
CA ASP A 13 -0.89 8.26 7.56
C ASP A 13 -0.65 7.07 6.62
N VAL A 14 -1.03 7.28 5.36
CA VAL A 14 -0.74 6.38 4.26
C VAL A 14 0.77 6.39 4.09
N LEU A 15 1.40 5.25 4.39
CA LEU A 15 2.84 5.08 4.27
C LEU A 15 3.24 4.58 2.89
N VAL A 16 2.37 3.80 2.26
CA VAL A 16 2.57 3.28 0.90
C VAL A 16 1.32 3.54 0.09
N GLU A 17 1.47 4.17 -1.07
CA GLU A 17 0.38 4.44 -1.99
C GLU A 17 0.76 3.99 -3.40
N LEU A 18 -0.10 3.18 -4.01
CA LEU A 18 -0.11 2.82 -5.41
C LEU A 18 -1.33 3.50 -6.03
N VAL A 19 -1.13 4.30 -7.07
CA VAL A 19 -2.19 5.00 -7.80
C VAL A 19 -2.07 4.66 -9.28
N GLY A 20 -3.12 4.07 -9.83
CA GLY A 20 -3.23 3.74 -11.26
C GLY A 20 -2.07 2.91 -11.79
N VAL A 21 -1.54 1.98 -10.99
CA VAL A 21 -0.32 1.26 -11.34
C VAL A 21 -0.60 0.27 -12.46
N ASN A 22 0.14 0.44 -13.56
CA ASN A 22 0.12 -0.43 -14.71
C ASN A 22 1.53 -1.00 -14.95
N LYS A 23 1.66 -2.31 -15.09
CA LYS A 23 2.96 -2.98 -15.27
C LYS A 23 2.95 -3.89 -16.49
N HIS A 24 3.93 -3.71 -17.36
CA HIS A 24 4.10 -4.51 -18.56
C HIS A 24 5.46 -5.22 -18.59
N PHE A 25 5.48 -6.40 -19.21
CA PHE A 25 6.68 -7.12 -19.64
C PHE A 25 6.58 -7.36 -21.15
N GLY A 26 7.21 -6.48 -21.94
CA GLY A 26 6.94 -6.41 -23.38
C GLY A 26 5.47 -6.09 -23.62
N ASP A 27 4.82 -6.87 -24.48
CA ASP A 27 3.41 -6.71 -24.81
C ASP A 27 2.46 -7.24 -23.71
N LEU A 28 2.98 -7.99 -22.72
CA LEU A 28 2.17 -8.56 -21.65
C LEU A 28 1.89 -7.54 -20.55
N HIS A 29 0.61 -7.21 -20.35
CA HIS A 29 0.14 -6.33 -19.26
C HIS A 29 -0.22 -7.16 -18.01
N VAL A 30 0.65 -7.13 -16.99
CA VAL A 30 0.54 -7.98 -15.79
C VAL A 30 -0.20 -7.32 -14.62
N LEU A 31 0.03 -6.04 -14.32
CA LEU A 31 -0.76 -5.30 -13.32
C LEU A 31 -1.57 -4.26 -14.05
N LYS A 32 -2.91 -4.26 -13.89
CA LYS A 32 -3.82 -3.37 -14.62
C LYS A 32 -4.52 -2.45 -13.64
N ASP A 33 -4.23 -1.15 -13.74
CA ASP A 33 -4.88 -0.09 -12.96
C ASP A 33 -5.01 -0.40 -11.45
N ILE A 34 -3.89 -0.77 -10.83
CA ILE A 34 -3.87 -1.14 -9.42
C ILE A 34 -3.81 0.10 -8.53
N ASN A 35 -4.75 0.20 -7.60
CA ASN A 35 -4.82 1.24 -6.57
C ASN A 35 -4.77 0.57 -5.19
N LEU A 36 -3.79 0.94 -4.35
CA LEU A 36 -3.62 0.38 -3.01
C LEU A 36 -3.00 1.42 -2.07
N SER A 37 -3.59 1.61 -0.90
CA SER A 37 -3.03 2.41 0.19
C SER A 37 -2.76 1.52 1.39
N VAL A 38 -1.57 1.60 1.97
CA VAL A 38 -1.21 0.93 3.22
C VAL A 38 -0.86 1.98 4.25
N THR A 39 -1.54 1.92 5.38
CA THR A 39 -1.39 2.85 6.49
C THR A 39 -0.39 2.35 7.52
N ARG A 40 0.05 3.24 8.42
CA ARG A 40 0.96 2.87 9.50
C ARG A 40 0.39 1.72 10.33
N GLN A 41 1.24 0.74 10.67
CA GLN A 41 0.90 -0.48 11.43
C GLN A 41 -0.07 -1.43 10.74
N GLU A 42 -0.31 -1.25 9.44
CA GLU A 42 -1.15 -2.15 8.64
C GLU A 42 -0.32 -3.31 8.07
N VAL A 43 -0.82 -4.54 8.23
CA VAL A 43 -0.23 -5.75 7.67
C VAL A 43 -1.10 -6.23 6.51
N VAL A 44 -0.56 -6.12 5.29
CA VAL A 44 -1.24 -6.53 4.06
C VAL A 44 -0.54 -7.76 3.48
N VAL A 45 -1.33 -8.77 3.10
CA VAL A 45 -0.84 -9.96 2.39
C VAL A 45 -1.48 -9.99 1.02
N VAL A 46 -0.65 -10.13 -0.01
CA VAL A 46 -1.11 -10.31 -1.39
C VAL A 46 -1.20 -11.80 -1.68
N LEU A 47 -2.37 -12.26 -2.12
CA LEU A 47 -2.63 -13.65 -2.48
C LEU A 47 -3.01 -13.72 -3.95
N GLY A 48 -2.46 -14.71 -4.67
CA GLY A 48 -2.80 -14.95 -6.06
C GLY A 48 -2.09 -16.17 -6.64
N PRO A 49 -2.58 -16.72 -7.77
CA PRO A 49 -1.88 -17.75 -8.52
C PRO A 49 -0.48 -17.29 -8.94
N SER A 50 0.44 -18.24 -9.14
CA SER A 50 1.77 -17.94 -9.66
C SER A 50 1.66 -17.15 -10.98
N GLY A 51 2.29 -15.97 -11.03
CA GLY A 51 2.29 -15.09 -12.20
C GLY A 51 1.21 -13.99 -12.19
N SER A 52 0.46 -13.84 -11.10
CA SER A 52 -0.38 -12.65 -10.84
C SER A 52 0.41 -11.46 -10.29
#